data_AF-A0A7X6JX30-F1
#
_entry.id   AF-A0A7X6JX30-F1
#
_cell.length_a   1.000
_cell.length_b   1.000
_cell.length_c   1.000
_cell.angle_alpha   90.00
_cell.angle_beta   90.00
_cell.angle_gamma   90.00
#
_symmetry.space_group_name_H-M   'P 1'
#
loop_
_entity.id
_entity.type
_entity.pdbx_description
1 polymer ?
#
loop_
_entity_poly.entity_id
_entity_poly.type
_entity_poly.pdbx_seq_one_letter_code
_entity_poly.pdbx_strand_id
1 'polypeptide(L)'
;MTRTRPFLLCAGIAAATGLTAQAALACMPVPLEVTAGPVAGEGCSQSQVLDEYRAVGLSSVTAAAGGLLMQDIYDGNACYLEANLLVIDCAAGQMLVIGPDQRSLETEPRETGIDRIAAWLGTEGPAPGFDEIAARAMREGYDAPLRAAAGARLSINGAGVDTTCACRG
;
A
#
# COMPACT_ATOMS: atom_id res chain seq x y z
N MET A 1 -49.05 0.74 38.06
CA MET A 1 -48.08 -0.24 38.62
C MET A 1 -46.73 0.01 37.97
N THR A 2 -45.88 0.76 38.67
CA THR A 2 -44.57 1.27 38.25
C THR A 2 -43.49 0.25 38.63
N ARG A 3 -42.76 -0.29 37.65
CA ARG A 3 -41.62 -1.19 37.89
C ARG A 3 -40.30 -0.45 37.73
N THR A 4 -39.66 -0.17 38.85
CA THR A 4 -38.29 0.31 39.00
C THR A 4 -37.32 -0.84 38.71
N ARG A 5 -36.34 -0.65 37.82
CA ARG A 5 -35.24 -1.60 37.58
C ARG A 5 -33.93 -1.07 38.19
N PRO A 6 -33.11 -1.92 38.84
CA PRO A 6 -31.87 -1.49 39.47
C PRO A 6 -30.75 -1.29 38.45
N PHE A 7 -30.01 -0.19 38.64
CA PHE A 7 -28.75 0.10 37.97
C PHE A 7 -27.65 -0.80 38.54
N LEU A 8 -27.01 -1.60 37.69
CA LEU A 8 -25.75 -2.28 38.01
C LEU A 8 -24.60 -1.37 37.55
N LEU A 9 -23.85 -0.80 38.49
CA LEU A 9 -22.55 -0.17 38.24
C LEU A 9 -21.50 -1.29 38.07
N CYS A 10 -20.99 -1.46 36.86
CA CYS A 10 -19.73 -2.17 36.65
C CYS A 10 -18.59 -1.13 36.61
N ALA A 11 -17.72 -1.17 37.62
CA ALA A 11 -16.47 -0.44 37.62
C ALA A 11 -15.53 -1.04 36.56
N GLY A 12 -15.33 -0.32 35.46
CA GLY A 12 -14.37 -0.66 34.43
C GLY A 12 -12.95 -0.36 34.90
N ILE A 13 -12.14 -1.40 35.06
CA ILE A 13 -10.70 -1.31 35.33
C ILE A 13 -10.02 -0.75 34.07
N ALA A 14 -9.48 0.46 34.19
CA ALA A 14 -8.64 1.08 33.17
C ALA A 14 -7.24 0.43 33.21
N ALA A 15 -6.98 -0.52 32.31
CA ALA A 15 -5.63 -0.98 32.01
C ALA A 15 -5.04 -0.08 30.91
N ALA A 16 -4.47 1.04 31.32
CA ALA A 16 -3.60 1.86 30.48
C ALA A 16 -2.14 1.60 30.88
N THR A 17 -1.22 1.82 29.94
CA THR A 17 0.25 1.76 30.04
C THR A 17 0.87 0.39 29.76
N GLY A 18 1.53 0.27 28.59
CA GLY A 18 2.41 -0.87 28.30
C GLY A 18 2.86 -1.09 26.84
N LEU A 19 2.32 -0.37 25.84
CA LEU A 19 2.51 -0.75 24.42
C LEU A 19 3.54 0.06 23.61
N THR A 20 4.32 0.96 24.21
CA THR A 20 5.14 1.91 23.42
C THR A 20 6.57 1.46 23.11
N ALA A 21 7.08 0.36 23.69
CA ALA A 21 8.47 -0.06 23.49
C ALA A 21 8.69 -1.06 22.34
N GLN A 22 7.62 -1.67 21.80
CA GLN A 22 7.73 -2.73 20.78
C GLN A 22 7.88 -2.19 19.36
N ALA A 23 7.38 -0.99 19.05
CA ALA A 23 7.50 -0.40 17.72
C ALA A 23 8.97 -0.06 17.36
N ALA A 24 9.77 0.41 18.32
CA ALA A 24 11.16 0.81 18.08
C ALA A 24 12.11 -0.38 17.79
N LEU A 25 11.79 -1.60 18.25
CA LEU A 25 12.58 -2.80 17.96
C LEU A 25 12.25 -3.41 16.59
N ALA A 26 11.11 -3.06 15.99
CA ALA A 26 10.70 -3.54 14.66
C ALA A 26 11.46 -2.84 13.51
N CYS A 27 11.96 -1.64 13.76
CA CYS A 27 12.80 -0.87 12.83
C CYS A 27 14.30 -1.07 13.10
N MET A 28 14.71 -2.20 13.70
CA MET A 28 16.12 -2.57 13.69
C MET A 28 16.46 -3.16 12.32
N PRO A 29 17.54 -2.71 11.65
CA PRO A 29 17.95 -3.29 10.38
C PRO A 29 18.36 -4.74 10.61
N VAL A 30 17.46 -5.67 10.28
CA VAL A 30 17.79 -7.10 10.18
C VAL A 30 18.41 -7.29 8.81
N PRO A 31 19.66 -7.79 8.73
CA PRO A 31 20.31 -8.06 7.47
C PRO A 31 19.45 -8.96 6.58
N LEU A 32 19.18 -8.51 5.35
CA LEU A 32 18.48 -9.28 4.33
C LEU A 32 19.49 -10.02 3.44
N GLU A 33 19.13 -11.23 3.00
CA GLU A 33 19.93 -11.97 2.03
C GLU A 33 19.68 -11.42 0.62
N VAL A 34 20.74 -10.92 -0.02
CA VAL A 34 20.68 -10.38 -1.38
C VAL A 34 20.20 -11.46 -2.35
N THR A 35 19.20 -11.13 -3.16
CA THR A 35 18.62 -12.07 -4.12
C THR A 35 19.21 -11.84 -5.52
N ALA A 36 19.43 -12.93 -6.26
CA ALA A 36 19.94 -12.86 -7.63
C ALA A 36 18.94 -12.23 -8.64
N GLY A 37 17.68 -12.10 -8.25
CA GLY A 37 16.59 -11.52 -9.03
C GLY A 37 15.30 -11.42 -8.21
N PRO A 38 14.18 -11.05 -8.86
CA PRO A 38 12.87 -10.99 -8.21
C PRO A 38 12.42 -12.37 -7.68
N VAL A 39 11.97 -12.39 -6.44
CA VAL A 39 11.34 -13.52 -5.76
C VAL A 39 9.84 -13.27 -5.74
N ALA A 40 9.07 -14.20 -6.30
CA ALA A 40 7.61 -14.15 -6.28
C ALA A 40 7.08 -14.45 -4.87
N GLY A 41 6.07 -13.67 -4.45
CA GLY A 41 5.31 -13.89 -3.22
C GLY A 41 3.84 -14.19 -3.50
N GLU A 42 3.01 -14.08 -2.47
CA GLU A 42 1.56 -14.29 -2.59
C GLU A 42 0.88 -13.14 -3.33
N GLY A 43 -0.27 -13.40 -3.95
CA GLY A 43 -1.10 -12.37 -4.56
C GLY A 43 -0.36 -11.51 -5.60
N CYS A 44 0.57 -12.11 -6.36
CA CYS A 44 1.44 -11.43 -7.32
C CYS A 44 2.39 -10.37 -6.75
N SER A 45 2.63 -10.40 -5.45
CA SER A 45 3.76 -9.67 -4.89
C SER A 45 5.08 -10.18 -5.48
N GLN A 46 6.05 -9.28 -5.56
CA GLN A 46 7.42 -9.57 -5.96
C GLN A 46 8.36 -8.79 -5.05
N SER A 47 9.52 -9.34 -4.75
CA SER A 47 10.55 -8.65 -3.98
C SER A 47 11.94 -8.98 -4.52
N GLN A 48 12.83 -8.01 -4.55
CA GLN A 48 14.24 -8.20 -4.83
C GLN A 48 15.06 -7.48 -3.76
N VAL A 49 15.87 -8.24 -3.03
CA VAL A 49 16.79 -7.66 -2.05
C VAL A 49 18.04 -7.22 -2.81
N LEU A 50 18.28 -5.91 -2.85
CA LEU A 50 19.39 -5.31 -3.59
C LEU A 50 20.68 -5.29 -2.76
N ASP A 51 20.55 -5.09 -1.46
CA ASP A 51 21.64 -5.08 -0.49
C ASP A 51 21.13 -5.50 0.90
N GLU A 52 22.02 -5.53 1.89
CA GLU A 52 21.74 -5.98 3.26
C GLU A 52 20.55 -5.24 3.92
N TYR A 53 20.24 -4.03 3.47
CA TYR A 53 19.24 -3.17 4.10
C TYR A 53 18.23 -2.60 3.11
N ARG A 54 18.07 -3.18 1.92
CA ARG A 54 17.18 -2.62 0.90
C ARG A 54 16.50 -3.69 0.06
N ALA A 55 15.20 -3.58 -0.05
CA ALA A 55 14.37 -4.36 -0.95
C ALA A 55 13.52 -3.43 -1.84
N VAL A 56 13.32 -3.87 -3.07
CA VAL A 56 12.40 -3.24 -4.02
C VAL A 56 11.40 -4.27 -4.50
N GLY A 57 10.19 -3.85 -4.88
CA GLY A 57 9.22 -4.83 -5.35
C GLY A 57 7.82 -4.30 -5.56
N LEU A 58 6.89 -5.25 -5.57
CA LEU A 58 5.45 -5.08 -5.67
C LEU A 58 4.77 -5.70 -4.45
N SER A 59 3.82 -5.00 -3.86
CA SER A 59 2.93 -5.57 -2.84
C SER A 59 1.94 -6.57 -3.45
N SER A 60 1.11 -7.22 -2.64
CA SER A 60 0.05 -8.08 -3.18
C SER A 60 -1.03 -7.25 -3.87
N VAL A 61 -1.58 -7.76 -4.97
CA VAL A 61 -2.69 -7.11 -5.67
C VAL A 61 -3.91 -7.04 -4.78
N THR A 62 -4.53 -5.86 -4.74
CA THR A 62 -5.81 -5.61 -4.07
C THR A 62 -6.86 -5.25 -5.12
N ALA A 63 -8.03 -5.90 -5.09
CA ALA A 63 -9.15 -5.54 -5.96
C ALA A 63 -9.76 -4.19 -5.56
N ALA A 64 -10.17 -3.40 -6.53
CA ALA A 64 -10.83 -2.11 -6.36
C ALA A 64 -12.13 -2.01 -7.18
N ALA A 65 -12.85 -0.89 -7.03
CA ALA A 65 -14.11 -0.61 -7.68
C ALA A 65 -14.07 -0.86 -9.21
N GLY A 66 -15.15 -1.41 -9.74
CA GLY A 66 -15.35 -1.66 -11.17
C GLY A 66 -14.25 -2.45 -11.89
N GLY A 67 -13.55 -3.34 -11.18
CA GLY A 67 -12.57 -4.25 -11.77
C GLY A 67 -11.16 -3.67 -11.92
N LEU A 68 -10.90 -2.51 -11.32
CA LEU A 68 -9.55 -1.98 -11.14
C LEU A 68 -8.75 -2.87 -10.17
N LEU A 69 -7.44 -2.87 -10.36
CA LEU A 69 -6.48 -3.51 -9.45
C LEU A 69 -5.57 -2.43 -8.85
N MET A 70 -5.22 -2.58 -7.58
CA MET A 70 -4.28 -1.73 -6.86
C MET A 70 -3.08 -2.55 -6.41
N GLN A 71 -1.90 -1.95 -6.48
CA GLN A 71 -0.67 -2.55 -6.00
C GLN A 71 0.33 -1.45 -5.65
N ASP A 72 1.15 -1.63 -4.63
CA ASP A 72 2.22 -0.70 -4.33
C ASP A 72 3.51 -1.19 -4.97
N ILE A 73 4.13 -0.32 -5.76
CA ILE A 73 5.56 -0.40 -6.03
C ILE A 73 6.27 0.16 -4.81
N TYR A 74 7.26 -0.56 -4.29
CA TYR A 74 8.04 -0.08 -3.17
C TYR A 74 9.56 -0.16 -3.36
N ASP A 75 10.23 0.70 -2.64
CA ASP A 75 11.67 0.74 -2.41
C ASP A 75 11.94 1.14 -0.96
N GLY A 76 12.56 0.26 -0.19
CA GLY A 76 12.79 0.57 1.21
C GLY A 76 13.37 -0.58 2.01
N ASN A 77 13.15 -0.49 3.31
CA ASN A 77 13.68 -1.37 4.33
C ASN A 77 12.72 -1.47 5.53
N ALA A 78 13.20 -2.02 6.64
CA ALA A 78 12.38 -2.20 7.84
C ALA A 78 11.91 -0.88 8.50
N CYS A 79 12.56 0.24 8.20
CA CYS A 79 12.38 1.53 8.88
C CYS A 79 11.79 2.61 7.95
N TYR A 80 12.01 2.47 6.65
CA TYR A 80 11.65 3.45 5.63
C TYR A 80 11.09 2.75 4.40
N LEU A 81 10.05 3.34 3.80
CA LEU A 81 9.47 2.85 2.55
C LEU A 81 9.15 4.05 1.65
N GLU A 82 9.68 4.07 0.44
CA GLU A 82 9.14 4.88 -0.64
C GLU A 82 8.18 4.01 -1.45
N ALA A 83 6.92 4.40 -1.54
CA ALA A 83 5.88 3.67 -2.26
C ALA A 83 5.28 4.50 -3.39
N ASN A 84 4.86 3.83 -4.47
CA ASN A 84 4.02 4.39 -5.52
C ASN A 84 2.83 3.47 -5.71
N LEU A 85 1.61 4.02 -5.66
CA LEU A 85 0.39 3.28 -5.93
C LEU A 85 0.23 3.09 -7.44
N LEU A 86 0.21 1.84 -7.86
CA LEU A 86 -0.26 1.41 -9.17
C LEU A 86 -1.77 1.19 -9.12
N VAL A 87 -2.48 1.80 -10.07
CA VAL A 87 -3.87 1.48 -10.39
C VAL A 87 -3.92 0.93 -11.80
N ILE A 88 -4.40 -0.30 -11.98
CA ILE A 88 -4.39 -1.02 -13.25
C ILE A 88 -5.84 -1.28 -13.70
N ASP A 89 -6.15 -0.87 -14.93
CA ASP A 89 -7.37 -1.27 -15.64
C ASP A 89 -6.98 -2.29 -16.71
N CYS A 90 -7.19 -3.56 -16.39
CA CYS A 90 -6.89 -4.67 -17.29
C CYS A 90 -7.84 -4.77 -18.48
N ALA A 91 -9.05 -4.23 -18.38
CA ALA A 91 -9.98 -4.20 -19.52
C ALA A 91 -9.56 -3.14 -20.53
N ALA A 92 -9.10 -1.98 -20.06
CA ALA A 92 -8.56 -0.92 -20.92
C ALA A 92 -7.10 -1.15 -21.34
N GLY A 93 -6.37 -2.04 -20.67
CA GLY A 93 -4.94 -2.27 -20.90
C GLY A 93 -4.09 -1.07 -20.48
N GLN A 94 -4.52 -0.33 -19.45
CA GLN A 94 -3.87 0.89 -18.98
C GLN A 94 -3.51 0.77 -17.50
N MET A 95 -2.51 1.54 -17.08
CA MET A 95 -2.21 1.76 -15.67
C MET A 95 -1.91 3.23 -15.38
N LEU A 96 -2.12 3.60 -14.13
CA LEU A 96 -1.78 4.89 -13.53
C LEU A 96 -0.83 4.65 -12.37
N VAL A 97 0.27 5.41 -12.31
CA VAL A 97 1.23 5.39 -11.21
C VAL A 97 1.12 6.69 -10.43
N ILE A 98 0.95 6.60 -9.11
CA ILE A 98 0.76 7.74 -8.21
C ILE A 98 1.80 7.68 -7.09
N GLY A 99 2.59 8.73 -6.91
CA GLY A 99 3.64 8.79 -5.91
C GLY A 99 4.72 9.83 -6.28
N PRO A 100 5.87 9.83 -5.59
CA PRO A 100 6.22 8.94 -4.50
C PRO A 100 5.52 9.30 -3.18
N ASP A 101 5.31 8.31 -2.33
CA ASP A 101 4.87 8.45 -0.95
C ASP A 101 5.96 7.92 -0.01
N GLN A 102 6.54 8.82 0.79
CA GLN A 102 7.65 8.50 1.67
C GLN A 102 7.13 8.24 3.08
N ARG A 103 7.35 7.01 3.56
CA ARG A 103 6.86 6.52 4.85
C ARG A 103 8.02 6.21 5.77
N SER A 104 7.94 6.71 7.00
CA SER A 104 8.83 6.32 8.09
C SER A 104 8.08 5.32 8.97
N LEU A 105 8.42 4.03 8.83
CA LEU A 105 7.79 2.93 9.54
C LEU A 105 8.03 2.99 11.05
N GLU A 106 9.02 3.77 11.49
CA GLU A 106 9.29 4.08 12.91
C GLU A 106 8.17 4.89 13.57
N THR A 107 7.44 5.69 12.78
CA THR A 107 6.44 6.66 13.26
C THR A 107 5.02 6.35 12.81
N GLU A 108 4.82 5.23 12.11
CA GLU A 108 3.50 4.73 11.71
C GLU A 108 2.66 4.29 12.92
N PRO A 109 1.32 4.42 12.85
CA PRO A 109 0.52 4.73 11.66
C PRO A 109 0.37 6.24 11.38
N ARG A 110 0.65 6.67 10.14
CA ARG A 110 0.25 7.97 9.58
C ARG A 110 -0.52 7.73 8.29
N GLU A 111 -1.77 8.19 8.25
CA GLU A 111 -2.56 8.16 7.01
C GLU A 111 -1.95 9.12 5.96
N THR A 112 -1.58 8.56 4.81
CA THR A 112 -1.02 9.27 3.66
C THR A 112 -2.10 9.59 2.62
N GLY A 113 -1.74 10.38 1.60
CA GLY A 113 -2.63 10.63 0.48
C GLY A 113 -2.92 9.36 -0.33
N ILE A 114 -1.93 8.47 -0.50
CA ILE A 114 -2.11 7.15 -1.13
C ILE A 114 -3.13 6.32 -0.36
N ASP A 115 -3.07 6.29 0.98
CA ASP A 115 -4.02 5.51 1.78
C ASP A 115 -5.46 6.01 1.58
N ARG A 116 -5.67 7.33 1.49
CA ARG A 116 -6.98 7.93 1.19
C ARG A 116 -7.47 7.61 -0.22
N ILE A 117 -6.57 7.56 -1.21
CA ILE A 117 -6.90 7.17 -2.59
C ILE A 117 -7.29 5.70 -2.63
N ALA A 118 -6.50 4.82 -2.01
CA ALA A 118 -6.77 3.39 -1.96
C ALA A 118 -8.09 3.09 -1.24
N ALA A 119 -8.36 3.75 -0.10
CA ALA A 119 -9.62 3.64 0.61
C ALA A 119 -10.82 4.08 -0.24
N TRP A 120 -10.69 5.17 -0.99
CA TRP A 120 -11.73 5.63 -1.93
C TRP A 120 -11.96 4.63 -3.08
N LEU A 121 -10.89 4.12 -3.69
CA LEU A 121 -10.98 3.10 -4.74
C LEU A 121 -11.52 1.76 -4.26
N GLY A 122 -11.37 1.45 -2.97
CA GLY A 122 -11.93 0.27 -2.32
C GLY A 122 -13.44 0.36 -2.02
N THR A 123 -14.08 1.51 -2.26
CA THR A 123 -15.54 1.64 -2.07
C THR A 123 -16.33 0.93 -3.18
N GLU A 124 -17.48 0.35 -2.84
CA GLU A 124 -18.35 -0.28 -3.83
C GLU A 124 -18.91 0.75 -4.82
N GLY A 125 -18.83 0.45 -6.12
CA GLY A 125 -19.35 1.34 -7.15
C GLY A 125 -18.78 1.08 -8.55
N PRO A 126 -19.18 1.88 -9.54
CA PRO A 126 -18.52 1.89 -10.84
C PRO A 126 -17.06 2.34 -10.70
N ALA A 127 -16.17 1.78 -11.53
CA ALA A 127 -14.78 2.21 -11.56
C ALA A 127 -14.70 3.69 -11.96
N PRO A 128 -14.03 4.55 -11.16
CA PRO A 128 -13.71 5.89 -11.62
C PRO A 128 -12.74 5.81 -12.80
N GLY A 129 -12.88 6.73 -13.76
CA GLY A 129 -11.94 6.84 -14.87
C GLY A 129 -10.59 7.38 -14.40
N PHE A 130 -9.50 7.07 -15.10
CA PHE A 130 -8.16 7.51 -14.72
C PHE A 130 -7.99 9.04 -14.62
N ASP A 131 -8.80 9.84 -15.33
CA ASP A 131 -8.77 11.30 -15.16
C ASP A 131 -9.30 11.72 -13.79
N GLU A 132 -10.32 11.02 -13.29
CA GLU A 132 -10.87 11.25 -11.95
C GLU A 132 -9.88 10.82 -10.88
N ILE A 133 -9.23 9.65 -11.06
CA ILE A 133 -8.19 9.16 -10.16
C ILE A 133 -7.00 10.13 -10.14
N ALA A 134 -6.53 10.59 -11.30
CA ALA A 134 -5.44 11.56 -11.39
C ALA A 134 -5.83 12.90 -10.73
N ALA A 135 -7.05 13.39 -10.96
CA ALA A 135 -7.56 14.59 -10.30
C ALA A 135 -7.64 14.42 -8.77
N ARG A 136 -7.98 13.23 -8.28
CA ARG A 136 -7.92 12.92 -6.85
C ARG A 136 -6.49 12.94 -6.33
N ALA A 137 -5.57 12.26 -7.02
CA ALA A 137 -4.15 12.23 -6.65
C ALA A 137 -3.55 13.64 -6.51
N MET A 138 -3.83 14.54 -7.46
CA MET A 138 -3.39 15.93 -7.38
C MET A 138 -3.97 16.69 -6.17
N ARG A 139 -5.22 16.41 -5.77
CA ARG A 139 -5.81 16.99 -4.53
C ARG A 139 -5.15 16.47 -3.26
N GLU A 140 -4.58 15.27 -3.31
CA GLU A 140 -3.85 14.66 -2.21
C GLU A 140 -2.36 15.04 -2.20
N GLY A 141 -1.91 15.87 -3.15
CA GLY A 141 -0.54 16.40 -3.22
C GLY A 141 0.41 15.62 -4.13
N TYR A 142 -0.09 14.68 -4.94
CA TYR A 142 0.74 13.95 -5.92
C TYR A 142 0.67 14.65 -7.28
N ASP A 143 1.73 15.37 -7.62
CA ASP A 143 1.87 16.05 -8.89
C ASP A 143 2.16 15.05 -10.02
N ALA A 144 1.47 15.19 -11.14
CA ALA A 144 1.70 14.44 -12.39
C ALA A 144 1.66 12.89 -12.27
N PRO A 145 0.50 12.29 -11.91
CA PRO A 145 0.29 10.84 -12.06
C PRO A 145 0.68 10.33 -13.45
N LEU A 146 1.51 9.30 -13.50
CA LEU A 146 2.05 8.76 -14.75
C LEU A 146 1.07 7.75 -15.35
N ARG A 147 0.63 7.99 -16.59
CA ARG A 147 -0.14 7.03 -17.37
C ARG A 147 0.77 6.17 -18.23
N ALA A 148 0.50 4.87 -18.27
CA ALA A 148 1.23 3.92 -19.10
C ALA A 148 0.31 2.78 -19.56
N ALA A 149 0.79 1.96 -20.50
CA ALA A 149 0.11 0.71 -20.85
C ALA A 149 0.30 -0.31 -19.71
N ALA A 150 -0.72 -1.12 -19.44
CA ALA A 150 -0.59 -2.25 -18.53
C ALA A 150 0.45 -3.25 -19.08
N GLY A 151 1.28 -3.81 -18.21
CA GLY A 151 2.43 -4.64 -18.61
C GLY A 151 3.63 -3.86 -19.18
N ALA A 152 3.58 -2.52 -19.21
CA ALA A 152 4.77 -1.75 -19.53
C ALA A 152 5.84 -2.00 -18.47
N ARG A 153 7.09 -2.18 -18.93
CA ARG A 153 8.22 -2.42 -18.06
C ARG A 153 8.48 -1.19 -17.20
N LEU A 154 8.15 -1.28 -15.91
CA LEU A 154 8.59 -0.31 -14.91
C LEU A 154 9.88 -0.81 -14.28
N SER A 155 10.73 0.13 -13.85
CA SER A 155 11.94 -0.20 -13.12
C SER A 155 12.10 0.73 -11.92
N ILE A 156 12.47 0.14 -10.80
CA ILE A 156 12.79 0.84 -9.55
C ILE A 156 14.22 0.47 -9.19
N ASN A 157 15.12 1.46 -9.19
CA ASN A 157 16.55 1.28 -8.94
C ASN A 157 17.20 0.18 -9.80
N GLY A 158 16.79 0.06 -11.07
CA GLY A 158 17.33 -0.93 -11.99
C GLY A 158 16.71 -2.34 -11.88
N ALA A 159 15.92 -2.62 -10.85
CA ALA A 159 15.09 -3.82 -10.80
C ALA A 159 13.84 -3.61 -11.65
N GLY A 160 13.51 -4.59 -12.51
CA GLY A 160 12.26 -4.56 -13.26
C GLY A 160 11.11 -5.13 -12.43
N VAL A 161 9.93 -4.52 -12.52
CA VAL A 161 8.71 -5.06 -11.88
C VAL A 161 7.67 -5.42 -12.94
N ASP A 162 6.99 -6.54 -12.72
CA ASP A 162 5.96 -7.05 -13.63
C ASP A 162 4.60 -6.40 -13.33
N THR A 163 4.12 -5.54 -14.25
CA THR A 163 2.84 -4.84 -14.13
C THR A 163 1.75 -5.46 -15.01
N THR A 164 1.90 -6.72 -15.40
CA THR A 164 0.95 -7.40 -16.29
C THR A 164 -0.36 -7.76 -15.58
N CYS A 165 -1.40 -7.96 -16.38
CA CYS A 165 -2.71 -8.40 -15.92
C CYS A 165 -2.83 -9.90 -15.63
N ALA A 166 -1.72 -10.64 -15.64
CA ALA A 166 -1.70 -12.08 -15.37
C ALA A 166 -2.18 -12.44 -13.94
N CYS A 167 -2.23 -11.43 -13.07
CA CYS A 167 -2.53 -11.52 -11.64
C CYS A 167 -4.02 -11.40 -11.30
N ARG A 168 -4.90 -11.40 -12.31
CA ARG A 168 -6.36 -11.39 -12.15
C ARG A 168 -6.85 -12.81 -11.82
N GLY A 169 -6.55 -13.29 -10.61
CA GLY A 169 -7.03 -14.57 -10.06
C GLY A 169 -8.49 -14.51 -9.64
#